data_AF-A0AAP8LAJ9-F1
#
_entry.id   AF-A0AAP8LAJ9-F1
#
_cell.length_a   1.000
_cell.length_b   1.000
_cell.length_c   1.000
_cell.angle_alpha   90.00
_cell.angle_beta   90.00
_cell.angle_gamma   90.00
#
_symmetry.space_group_name_H-M   'P 1'
#
loop_
_entity.id
_entity.type
_entity.pdbx_description
1 polymer ?
#
loop_
_entity_poly.entity_id
_entity_poly.type
_entity_poly.pdbx_seq_one_letter_code
_entity_poly.pdbx_strand_id
1 'polypeptide(L)' 'MYKTILVPVDITEPELTQQVIPHVNALARLEDSHVHFLAVIPSRATYAAF' A
#
# COMPACT_ATOMS: atom_id res chain seq x y z
N MET A 1 -11.70 8.61 -11.37
CA MET A 1 -10.48 9.29 -11.82
C MET A 1 -9.34 8.87 -10.88
N TYR A 2 -8.77 7.70 -11.12
CA TYR A 2 -7.65 7.11 -10.35
C TYR A 2 -6.66 6.51 -11.34
N LYS A 3 -6.01 7.33 -12.19
CA LYS A 3 -5.00 6.82 -13.13
C LYS A 3 -3.77 6.21 -12.44
N THR A 4 -3.55 6.58 -11.18
CA THR A 4 -2.46 6.09 -10.36
C THR A 4 -2.99 5.79 -8.96
N ILE A 5 -2.66 4.61 -8.43
CA ILE A 5 -3.03 4.16 -7.09
C ILE A 5 -1.74 3.97 -6.29
N LEU A 6 -1.64 4.60 -5.13
CA LEU A 6 -0.55 4.37 -4.18
C LEU A 6 -1.05 3.45 -3.06
N VAL A 7 -0.34 2.34 -2.86
CA VAL A 7 -0.66 1.33 -1.84
C VAL A 7 0.48 1.30 -0.82
N PRO A 8 0.31 1.89 0.38
CA PRO A 8 1.26 1.70 1.46
C PRO A 8 1.19 0.24 1.94
N VAL A 9 2.35 -0.38 2.11
CA VAL A 9 2.50 -1.75 2.60
C VAL A 9 3.37 -1.73 3.83
N ASP A 10 2.83 -2.20 4.94
CA ASP A 10 3.63 -2.56 6.10
C ASP A 10 4.13 -4.01 5.95
N ILE A 11 5.45 -4.19 5.93
CA ILE A 11 6.07 -5.51 5.77
C ILE A 11 5.94 -6.39 7.01
N THR A 12 5.56 -5.80 8.15
CA THR A 12 5.35 -6.50 9.42
C THR A 12 3.94 -7.04 9.58
N GLU A 13 2.98 -6.57 8.76
CA GLU A 13 1.57 -6.94 8.83
C GLU A 13 1.07 -7.55 7.50
N PRO A 14 1.42 -8.81 7.21
CA PRO A 14 1.05 -9.48 5.95
C PRO A 14 -0.47 -9.67 5.82
N GLU A 15 -1.20 -9.82 6.92
CA GLU A 15 -2.65 -10.02 6.90
C GLU A 15 -3.38 -8.78 6.37
N LEU A 16 -2.98 -7.57 6.78
CA LEU A 16 -3.55 -6.32 6.27
C LEU A 16 -3.24 -6.14 4.78
N THR A 17 -2.01 -6.49 4.37
CA THR A 17 -1.62 -6.49 2.97
C THR A 17 -2.50 -7.44 2.15
N GLN A 18 -2.85 -8.60 2.68
CA GLN A 18 -3.73 -9.54 1.99
C GLN A 18 -5.17 -9.01 1.85
N GLN A 19 -5.67 -8.31 2.87
CA GLN A 19 -7.00 -7.71 2.85
C GLN A 19 -7.15 -6.58 1.84
N VAL A 20 -6.09 -5.82 1.55
CA VAL A 20 -6.17 -4.67 0.62
C VAL A 20 -6.14 -5.07 -0.87
N ILE A 21 -5.60 -6.25 -1.20
CA ILE A 21 -5.51 -6.78 -2.58
C ILE A 21 -6.84 -6.71 -3.36
N PRO A 22 -7.99 -7.22 -2.86
CA PRO A 22 -9.24 -7.16 -3.60
C PRO A 22 -9.69 -5.72 -3.90
N HIS A 23 -9.44 -4.78 -3.00
CA HIS A 23 -9.80 -3.37 -3.18
C HIS A 23 -8.94 -2.70 -4.26
N VAL A 24 -7.62 -2.92 -4.22
CA VAL A 24 -6.69 -2.38 -5.23
C VAL A 24 -7.02 -2.93 -6.61
N ASN A 25 -7.30 -4.24 -6.70
CA ASN A 25 -7.68 -4.88 -7.95
C ASN A 25 -8.99 -4.34 -8.51
N ALA A 26 -9.99 -4.12 -7.65
CA ALA A 26 -11.27 -3.56 -8.09
C ALA A 26 -11.08 -2.13 -8.64
N LEU A 27 -10.33 -1.28 -7.94
CA LEU A 27 -10.08 0.10 -8.34
C LEU A 27 -9.22 0.19 -9.61
N ALA A 28 -8.16 -0.61 -9.72
CA ALA A 28 -7.25 -0.58 -10.86
C ALA A 28 -7.93 -0.99 -12.17
N ARG A 29 -8.86 -1.94 -12.13
CA ARG A 29 -9.60 -2.40 -13.32
C ARG A 29 -10.60 -1.37 -13.85
N LEU A 30 -11.05 -0.42 -13.03
CA LEU A 30 -12.03 0.59 -13.46
C LEU A 30 -11.43 1.55 -14.49
N GLU A 31 -10.13 1.85 -14.39
CA GLU A 31 -9.49 2.88 -15.21
C GLU A 31 -8.12 2.46 -15.76
N ASP A 32 -7.80 1.17 -15.76
CA ASP A 32 -6.48 0.64 -16.14
C ASP A 32 -5.34 1.36 -15.39
N SER A 33 -5.52 1.48 -14.07
CA SER A 33 -4.68 2.31 -13.22
C SER A 33 -3.30 1.71 -13.00
N HIS A 34 -2.27 2.55 -13.00
CA HIS A 34 -0.93 2.14 -12.58
C HIS A 34 -0.85 2.08 -11.04
N VAL A 35 -0.39 0.96 -10.49
CA VAL A 35 -0.31 0.75 -9.04
C VAL A 35 1.14 0.84 -8.57
N HIS A 36 1.40 1.69 -7.58
CA HIS A 36 2.68 1.78 -6.89
C HIS A 36 2.54 1.24 -5.47
N PHE A 37 3.37 0.26 -5.11
CA PHE A 37 3.49 -0.23 -3.74
C PHE A 37 4.64 0.49 -3.04
N LEU A 38 4.42 0.95 -1.82
CA LEU A 38 5.41 1.67 -1.02
C LEU A 38 5.50 1.04 0.36
N ALA A 39 6.69 0.53 0.69
CA ALA A 39 7.05 0.19 2.07
C ALA A 39 8.04 1.22 2.59
N VAL A 40 7.78 1.76 3.79
CA VAL A 40 8.66 2.71 4.46
C VAL A 40 9.36 1.99 5.61
N ILE A 41 10.69 1.91 5.56
CA ILE A 41 11.47 1.42 6.70
C ILE A 41 11.69 2.62 7.64
N PRO A 42 11.12 2.60 8.87
CA PRO A 42 11.26 3.72 9.78
C PRO A 42 12.72 3.91 10.18
N SER A 43 13.13 5.17 10.32
CA SER A 43 14.44 5.48 10.87
C SER A 43 14.49 5.13 12.37
N ARG A 44 15.70 4.91 12.91
CA ARG A 44 15.86 4.62 14.34
C ARG A 44 15.24 5.69 15.26
N ALA A 45 15.26 6.95 14.83
CA ALA A 45 14.64 8.06 15.56
C ALA A 45 13.11 8.00 15.52
N THR A 46 12.54 7.52 14.41
CA THR A 46 11.09 7.34 14.24
C THR A 46 10.58 6.17 15.08
N TYR A 47 11.28 5.03 15.08
CA TYR A 47 10.88 3.85 15.86
C TYR A 47 10.88 4.12 17.38
N ALA A 48 11.85 4.87 17.90
CA ALA A 48 11.94 5.18 19.32
C ALA A 48 10.86 6.16 19.84
N ALA A 49 10.03 6.72 18.94
CA ALA A 49 8.97 7.66 19.27
C ALA A 49 7.57 7.00 19.29
N PHE A 50 7.46 5.73 18.91
CA PHE A 50 6.27 4.87 19.02
C PHE A 50 6.44 3.90 20.19
#